data_AF-A0A2I1HUV5-F1
#
_entry.id   AF-A0A2I1HUV5-F1
#
_cell.length_a   1.000
_cell.length_b   1.000
_cell.length_c   1.000
_cell.angle_alpha   90.00
_cell.angle_beta   90.00
_cell.angle_gamma   90.00
#
_symmetry.space_group_name_H-M   'P 1'
#
loop_
_entity.id
_entity.type
_entity.pdbx_description
1 polymer ?
#
loop_
_entity_poly.entity_id
_entity_poly.type
_entity_poly.pdbx_seq_one_letter_code
_entity_poly.pdbx_strand_id
1 'polypeptide(L)'
;MSEVIEIEVDDVDNDENDVDKNDVDKIFTFDDERHNGKPITRIEISPNGNYLITYSEEDGSIVGWNVEDKDKVQLKFDQTVEIDEGDEDFKDDDDEDIIYEIKSLCVSDDKKLCRIYNQHGK
;
A
#
# COMPACT_ATOMS: atom_id res chain seq x y z
N MET A 1 46.41 22.37 62.85
CA MET A 1 46.34 21.15 62.03
C MET A 1 45.16 20.36 62.55
N SER A 2 44.14 20.20 61.72
CA SER A 2 42.94 19.40 62.02
C SER A 2 42.65 18.59 60.77
N GLU A 3 42.65 17.26 60.90
CA GLU A 3 42.23 16.33 59.86
C GLU A 3 40.73 16.47 59.63
N VAL A 4 40.33 16.57 58.37
CA VAL A 4 38.93 16.47 57.94
C VAL A 4 38.79 15.09 57.31
N ILE A 5 37.83 14.30 57.79
CA ILE A 5 37.53 12.96 57.30
C ILE A 5 36.60 13.13 56.10
N GLU A 6 37.02 12.62 54.95
CA GLU A 6 36.23 12.54 53.72
C GLU A 6 35.24 11.38 53.82
N ILE A 7 33.98 11.61 53.43
CA ILE A 7 32.95 10.58 53.32
C ILE A 7 32.57 10.51 51.83
N GLU A 8 33.01 9.46 51.16
CA GLU A 8 32.52 9.07 49.83
C GLU A 8 31.19 8.33 50.01
N VAL A 9 30.18 8.69 49.22
CA VAL A 9 28.88 8.00 49.18
C VAL A 9 28.76 7.38 47.81
N ASP A 10 28.96 6.06 47.74
CA ASP A 10 28.81 5.25 46.54
C ASP A 10 27.32 5.06 46.15
N ASP A 11 27.16 4.84 44.85
CA ASP A 11 25.97 4.91 44.02
C ASP A 11 24.73 4.12 44.47
N VAL A 12 23.56 4.68 44.18
CA VAL A 12 22.35 3.89 43.97
C VAL A 12 21.96 4.06 42.51
N ASP A 13 22.20 3.01 41.73
CA ASP A 13 21.70 2.84 40.38
C ASP A 13 20.21 3.18 40.37
N ASN A 14 19.88 4.28 39.71
CA ASN A 14 18.51 4.56 39.32
C ASN A 14 18.23 3.61 38.16
N ASP A 15 17.79 2.40 38.48
CA ASP A 15 17.23 1.43 37.55
C ASP A 15 16.05 2.13 36.85
N GLU A 16 16.35 2.80 35.74
CA GLU A 16 15.34 3.29 34.82
C GLU A 16 14.56 2.05 34.43
N ASN A 17 13.36 1.92 34.99
CA ASN A 17 12.40 0.91 34.59
C ASN A 17 12.32 0.94 33.07
N ASP A 18 12.96 -0.04 32.44
CA ASP A 18 12.80 -0.36 31.03
C ASP A 18 11.39 -0.94 30.91
N VAL A 19 10.42 -0.03 30.96
CA VAL A 19 9.07 -0.31 30.52
C VAL A 19 9.25 -0.55 29.04
N ASP A 20 9.42 -1.83 28.69
CA ASP A 20 9.19 -2.36 27.37
C ASP A 20 7.83 -1.84 26.94
N LYS A 21 7.88 -0.69 26.24
CA LYS A 21 6.76 -0.15 25.51
C LYS A 21 6.61 -1.15 24.39
N ASN A 22 5.90 -2.24 24.70
CA ASN A 22 5.20 -3.05 23.72
C ASN A 22 4.74 -2.06 22.66
N ASP A 23 5.36 -2.14 21.48
CA ASP A 23 5.13 -1.29 20.33
C ASP A 23 3.63 -1.43 20.01
N VAL A 24 2.82 -0.62 20.69
CA VAL A 24 1.38 -0.65 20.60
C VAL A 24 1.09 -0.26 19.17
N ASP A 25 0.75 -1.27 18.36
CA ASP A 25 0.28 -1.22 16.99
C ASP A 25 0.39 0.18 16.42
N LYS A 26 1.57 0.52 15.88
CA LYS A 26 1.78 1.81 15.22
C LYS A 26 0.85 1.83 14.02
N ILE A 27 -0.36 2.35 14.21
CA ILE A 27 -1.36 2.50 13.15
C ILE A 27 -0.74 3.49 12.17
N PHE A 28 -0.22 2.97 11.07
CA PHE A 28 0.30 3.79 9.99
C PHE A 28 -0.89 4.41 9.26
N THR A 29 -1.12 5.70 9.49
CA THR A 29 -2.02 6.50 8.66
C THR A 29 -1.22 7.02 7.48
N PHE A 30 -1.47 6.47 6.29
CA PHE A 30 -0.92 7.02 5.06
C PHE A 30 -1.90 8.04 4.51
N ASP A 31 -1.47 9.29 4.44
CA ASP A 31 -2.20 10.35 3.74
C ASP A 31 -1.84 10.21 2.27
N ASP A 32 -2.57 9.32 1.61
CA ASP A 32 -2.23 8.86 0.28
C ASP A 32 -3.47 8.99 -0.59
N GLU A 33 -3.49 10.02 -1.42
CA GLU A 33 -4.56 10.32 -2.36
C GLU A 33 -4.69 9.25 -3.47
N ARG A 34 -3.93 8.15 -3.38
CA ARG A 34 -4.08 6.95 -4.21
C ARG A 34 -5.52 6.45 -4.16
N HIS A 35 -6.03 6.06 -5.32
CA HIS A 35 -7.44 5.74 -5.52
C HIS A 35 -8.39 6.89 -5.19
N ASN A 36 -7.94 8.16 -5.18
CA ASN A 36 -8.80 9.33 -4.94
C ASN A 36 -9.63 9.21 -3.64
N GLY A 37 -9.11 8.50 -2.64
CA GLY A 37 -9.81 8.18 -1.38
C GLY A 37 -10.97 7.18 -1.52
N LYS A 38 -11.13 6.54 -2.67
CA LYS A 38 -12.12 5.50 -2.93
C LYS A 38 -11.70 4.14 -2.37
N PRO A 39 -12.66 3.25 -2.08
CA PRO A 39 -12.36 1.93 -1.54
C PRO A 39 -11.57 1.07 -2.53
N ILE A 40 -10.51 0.41 -2.03
CA ILE A 40 -9.85 -0.67 -2.75
C ILE A 40 -10.79 -1.88 -2.74
N THR A 41 -11.21 -2.32 -3.93
CA THR A 41 -12.13 -3.45 -4.09
C THR A 41 -11.42 -4.74 -4.50
N ARG A 42 -10.19 -4.65 -5.05
CA ARG A 42 -9.40 -5.82 -5.46
C ARG A 42 -7.90 -5.63 -5.20
N ILE A 43 -7.23 -6.75 -4.91
CA ILE A 43 -5.77 -6.84 -4.77
C ILE A 43 -5.31 -8.04 -5.59
N GLU A 44 -4.30 -7.86 -6.44
CA GLU A 44 -3.67 -8.94 -7.20
C GLU A 44 -2.16 -8.95 -6.93
N ILE A 45 -1.59 -10.13 -6.72
CA ILE A 45 -0.19 -10.32 -6.34
C ILE A 45 0.53 -11.06 -7.47
N SER A 46 1.76 -10.64 -7.77
CA SER A 46 2.59 -11.30 -8.76
C SER A 46 3.00 -12.72 -8.34
N PRO A 47 3.35 -13.63 -9.28
CA PRO A 47 3.66 -15.02 -8.95
C PRO A 47 4.73 -15.22 -7.88
N ASN A 48 5.78 -14.38 -7.87
CA ASN A 48 6.85 -14.43 -6.87
C ASN A 48 6.58 -13.53 -5.66
N GLY A 49 5.48 -12.76 -5.67
CA GLY A 49 5.11 -11.83 -4.61
C GLY A 49 6.07 -10.66 -4.44
N ASN A 50 6.85 -10.33 -5.47
CA ASN A 50 7.74 -9.16 -5.49
C ASN A 50 7.03 -7.88 -5.98
N TYR A 51 5.79 -8.02 -6.45
CA TYR A 51 4.95 -6.92 -6.89
C TYR A 51 3.48 -7.21 -6.60
N LEU A 52 2.70 -6.18 -6.34
CA LEU A 52 1.23 -6.29 -6.26
C LEU A 52 0.59 -5.04 -6.83
N ILE A 53 -0.69 -5.18 -7.20
CA ILE A 53 -1.54 -4.05 -7.55
C ILE A 53 -2.77 -4.00 -6.65
N THR A 54 -3.26 -2.79 -6.43
CA THR A 54 -4.57 -2.51 -5.82
C THR A 54 -5.47 -1.88 -6.86
N TYR A 55 -6.76 -2.17 -6.84
CA TYR A 55 -7.75 -1.62 -7.76
C TYR A 55 -8.94 -1.08 -6.98
N SER A 56 -9.40 0.11 -7.38
CA SER A 56 -10.66 0.70 -6.94
C SER A 56 -11.63 0.69 -8.12
N GLU A 57 -12.73 -0.03 -7.94
CA GLU A 57 -13.79 -0.13 -8.94
C GLU A 57 -14.57 1.17 -9.08
N GLU A 58 -14.66 1.98 -8.02
CA GLU A 58 -15.45 3.22 -8.00
C GLU A 58 -14.82 4.35 -8.84
N ASP A 59 -13.49 4.40 -8.95
CA ASP A 59 -12.77 5.41 -9.75
C ASP A 59 -11.89 4.80 -10.86
N GLY A 60 -12.00 3.49 -11.11
CA GLY A 60 -11.25 2.81 -12.18
C GLY A 60 -9.74 2.78 -11.99
N SER A 61 -9.21 3.21 -10.84
CA SER A 61 -7.77 3.40 -10.65
C SER A 61 -7.07 2.12 -10.19
N ILE A 62 -5.88 1.88 -10.72
CA ILE A 62 -4.98 0.78 -10.37
C ILE A 62 -3.68 1.36 -9.86
N VAL A 63 -3.22 0.89 -8.71
CA VAL A 63 -1.96 1.33 -8.11
C VAL A 63 -1.02 0.17 -7.91
N GLY A 64 0.22 0.33 -8.33
CA GLY A 64 1.28 -0.66 -8.28
C GLY A 64 2.28 -0.45 -7.15
N TRP A 65 2.72 -1.56 -6.56
CA TRP A 65 3.56 -1.58 -5.36
C TRP A 65 4.69 -2.60 -5.47
N ASN A 66 5.92 -2.14 -5.25
CA ASN A 66 7.10 -3.00 -5.11
C ASN A 66 7.13 -3.63 -3.71
N VAL A 67 7.38 -4.94 -3.67
CA VAL A 67 7.56 -5.73 -2.44
C VAL A 67 9.04 -6.10 -2.34
N GLU A 68 9.84 -5.21 -1.74
CA GLU A 68 11.30 -5.40 -1.66
C GLU A 68 11.74 -6.20 -0.43
N ASP A 69 11.03 -6.07 0.70
CA ASP A 69 11.45 -6.63 1.97
C ASP A 69 10.23 -7.13 2.74
N LYS A 70 10.16 -8.45 2.95
CA LYS A 70 9.04 -9.11 3.65
C LYS A 70 9.01 -8.78 5.13
N ASP A 71 10.15 -8.32 5.69
CA ASP A 71 10.28 -7.94 7.09
C ASP A 71 9.96 -6.45 7.30
N LYS A 72 9.78 -5.67 6.21
CA LYS A 72 9.29 -4.30 6.29
C LYS A 72 7.78 -4.27 6.23
N VAL A 73 7.20 -3.42 7.09
CA VAL A 73 5.75 -3.22 7.18
C VAL A 73 5.20 -2.39 5.99
N GLN A 74 6.07 -1.73 5.22
CA GLN A 74 5.65 -0.75 4.21
C GLN A 74 6.01 -1.16 2.78
N LEU A 75 4.98 -1.22 1.93
CA LEU A 75 5.11 -1.34 0.49
C LEU A 75 5.65 -0.05 -0.14
N LYS A 76 6.44 -0.18 -1.20
CA LYS A 76 6.92 0.98 -1.95
C LYS A 76 6.06 1.21 -3.17
N PHE A 77 5.49 2.41 -3.26
CA PHE A 77 4.78 2.85 -4.46
C PHE A 77 5.65 2.74 -5.71
N ASP A 78 5.04 2.29 -6.80
CA ASP A 78 5.67 2.21 -8.11
C ASP A 78 5.03 3.19 -9.09
N GLN A 79 3.73 3.05 -9.33
CA GLN A 79 2.99 3.79 -10.34
C GLN A 79 1.48 3.70 -10.14
N THR A 80 0.75 4.61 -10.78
CA THR A 80 -0.71 4.59 -10.89
C THR A 80 -1.10 4.51 -12.36
N VAL A 81 -2.15 3.74 -12.66
CA VAL A 81 -2.78 3.64 -13.97
C VAL A 81 -4.28 3.87 -13.76
N GLU A 82 -4.87 4.77 -14.54
CA GLU A 82 -6.32 4.99 -14.55
C GLU A 82 -6.90 4.30 -15.79
N ILE A 83 -8.03 3.61 -15.61
CA ILE A 83 -8.79 3.05 -16.71
C ILE A 83 -9.99 3.95 -16.90
N ASP A 84 -9.97 4.78 -17.93
CA ASP A 84 -11.16 5.51 -18.32
C ASP A 84 -12.19 4.48 -18.82
N GLU A 85 -13.44 4.59 -18.33
CA GLU A 85 -14.59 3.81 -18.83
C GLU A 85 -14.86 4.05 -20.33
N GLY A 86 -14.09 4.94 -20.95
CA GLY A 86 -14.16 5.28 -22.36
C GLY A 86 -12.83 5.28 -23.08
N ASP A 87 -11.92 4.34 -22.81
CA ASP A 87 -10.77 4.04 -23.69
C ASP A 87 -11.21 4.12 -25.17
N GLU A 88 -10.88 5.24 -25.84
CA GLU A 88 -11.43 5.64 -27.15
C GLU A 88 -11.03 4.64 -28.26
N ASP A 89 -10.03 3.81 -28.01
CA ASP A 89 -9.57 2.75 -28.91
C ASP A 89 -10.63 1.67 -29.19
N PHE A 90 -11.68 1.57 -28.37
CA PHE A 90 -12.72 0.54 -28.47
C PHE A 90 -14.15 1.07 -28.64
N LYS A 91 -14.33 2.39 -28.72
CA LYS A 91 -15.65 2.96 -29.06
C LYS A 91 -15.81 2.94 -30.58
N ASP A 92 -16.72 2.10 -31.06
CA ASP A 92 -17.34 2.37 -32.36
C ASP A 92 -18.18 3.66 -32.20
N ASP A 93 -18.07 4.59 -33.14
CA ASP A 93 -18.70 5.94 -33.10
C ASP A 93 -20.23 5.93 -32.82
N ASP A 94 -20.88 4.76 -32.91
CA ASP A 94 -22.33 4.57 -32.73
C ASP A 94 -22.75 3.95 -31.38
N ASP A 95 -21.82 3.56 -30.49
CA ASP A 95 -22.14 2.84 -29.24
C ASP A 95 -21.97 3.72 -27.97
N GLU A 96 -22.93 4.63 -27.74
CA GLU A 96 -23.00 5.46 -26.51
C GLU A 96 -23.33 4.68 -25.23
N ASP A 97 -23.60 3.38 -25.33
CA ASP A 97 -24.25 2.59 -24.27
C ASP A 97 -23.45 1.33 -23.84
N ILE A 98 -22.19 1.19 -24.26
CA ILE A 98 -21.34 0.07 -23.80
C ILE A 98 -20.74 0.37 -22.42
N ILE A 99 -20.99 -0.54 -21.46
CA ILE A 99 -20.35 -0.53 -20.14
C ILE A 99 -19.30 -1.64 -20.07
N TYR A 100 -18.09 -1.28 -19.67
CA TYR A 100 -16.98 -2.21 -19.46
C TYR A 100 -16.81 -2.52 -17.96
N GLU A 101 -17.03 -3.78 -17.58
CA GLU A 101 -16.86 -4.23 -16.20
C GLU A 101 -15.61 -5.12 -16.08
N ILE A 102 -14.71 -4.82 -15.14
CA ILE A 102 -13.51 -5.63 -14.94
C ILE A 102 -13.86 -6.96 -14.26
N LYS A 103 -13.87 -8.03 -15.06
CA LYS A 103 -14.06 -9.38 -14.57
C LYS A 103 -12.84 -9.92 -13.85
N SER A 104 -11.65 -9.74 -14.45
CA SER A 104 -10.40 -10.28 -13.92
C SER A 104 -9.22 -9.34 -14.14
N LEU A 105 -8.32 -9.30 -13.17
CA LEU A 105 -7.00 -8.68 -13.26
C LEU A 105 -5.95 -9.72 -12.91
N CYS A 106 -4.75 -9.58 -13.47
CA CYS A 106 -3.56 -10.23 -12.94
C CYS A 106 -2.32 -9.42 -13.29
N VAL A 107 -1.27 -9.57 -12.48
CA VAL A 107 -0.01 -8.87 -12.67
C VAL A 107 1.16 -9.85 -12.65
N SER A 108 2.14 -9.65 -13.52
CA SER A 108 3.37 -10.44 -13.52
C SER A 108 4.46 -9.82 -12.65
N ASP A 109 5.51 -10.59 -12.36
CA ASP A 109 6.71 -10.07 -11.66
C ASP A 109 7.46 -9.01 -12.49
N ASP A 110 7.29 -9.03 -13.82
CA ASP A 110 7.77 -7.99 -14.75
C ASP A 110 6.85 -6.74 -14.77
N LYS A 111 5.89 -6.64 -13.84
CA LYS A 111 4.91 -5.55 -13.73
C LYS A 111 3.97 -5.42 -14.94
N LYS A 112 3.74 -6.50 -15.68
CA LYS A 112 2.79 -6.51 -16.80
C LYS A 112 1.40 -6.77 -16.25
N LEU A 113 0.46 -5.90 -16.58
CA LEU A 113 -0.95 -6.01 -16.22
C LEU A 113 -1.73 -6.69 -17.35
N CYS A 114 -2.57 -7.67 -17.01
CA CYS A 114 -3.57 -8.21 -17.90
C CYS A 114 -4.96 -7.98 -17.30
N ARG A 115 -5.91 -7.57 -18.14
CA ARG A 115 -7.30 -7.32 -17.77
C ARG A 115 -8.24 -8.11 -18.67
N ILE A 116 -9.25 -8.73 -18.07
CA ILE A 116 -10.39 -9.32 -18.78
C ILE A 116 -11.62 -8.53 -18.34
N TYR A 117 -12.35 -8.00 -19.29
CA TYR A 117 -13.57 -7.24 -19.05
C TYR A 117 -14.77 -7.89 -19.73
N ASN A 118 -15.94 -7.68 -19.14
CA ASN A 118 -17.20 -7.93 -19.80
C ASN A 118 -17.60 -6.65 -20.55
N GLN A 119 -18.13 -6.83 -21.75
CA GLN A 119 -18.76 -5.76 -22.51
C GLN A 119 -20.27 -5.96 -22.43
N HIS A 120 -20.98 -4.99 -21.88
CA HIS A 120 -22.43 -4.99 -21.85
C HIS A 120 -22.94 -3.88 -22.76
N GLY A 121 -23.74 -4.23 -23.76
CA GLY A 121 -24.65 -3.26 -24.40
C GLY A 121 -25.87 -3.07 -23.50
N LYS A 122 -26.35 -1.85 -23.40
CA LYS A 122 -27.50 -1.47 -22.57
C LYS A 122 -28.83 -1.99 -23.11
#